data_AF-A0A3A3HAI6-F1
#
_entry.id   AF-A0A3A3HAI6-F1
#
_cell.length_a   1.000
_cell.length_b   1.000
_cell.length_c   1.000
_cell.angle_alpha   90.00
_cell.angle_beta   90.00
_cell.angle_gamma   90.00
#
_symmetry.space_group_name_H-M   'P 1'
#
loop_
_entity.id
_entity.type
_entity.pdbx_description
1 polymer ?
#
loop_
_entity_poly.entity_id
_entity_poly.type
_entity_poly.pdbx_seq_one_letter_code
_entity_poly.pdbx_strand_id
1 'polypeptide(L)' 'MNTNVYCAEAEAAQIMRMDGEGFHRQLERDQRSPVGFTGPDGGQYFVRALIENYRKTLDARFGQRL' A
#
# COMPACT_ATOMS: atom_id res chain seq x y z
N MET A 1 -0.61 16.24 -13.59
CA MET A 1 0.08 15.12 -12.91
C MET A 1 -0.53 13.84 -13.43
N ASN A 2 0.25 13.00 -14.11
CA ASN A 2 -0.22 11.71 -14.60
C ASN A 2 -0.08 10.71 -13.44
N THR A 3 -1.01 10.75 -12.49
CA THR A 3 -0.97 9.86 -11.34
C THR A 3 -1.50 8.51 -11.81
N ASN A 4 -0.61 7.54 -12.05
CA ASN A 4 -1.02 6.17 -12.29
C ASN A 4 -2.03 5.76 -11.20
N VAL A 5 -3.24 5.42 -11.63
CA VAL A 5 -4.38 5.13 -10.74
C VAL A 5 -4.09 3.92 -9.85
N TYR A 6 -3.29 3.00 -10.38
CA TYR A 6 -2.83 1.79 -9.73
C TYR A 6 -1.32 1.83 -9.54
N CYS A 7 -0.83 1.15 -8.51
CA CYS A 7 0.58 0.96 -8.26
C CYS A 7 0.88 -0.52 -7.99
N ALA A 8 2.02 -1.01 -8.46
CA ALA A 8 2.46 -2.36 -8.16
C ALA A 8 2.87 -2.49 -6.68
N GLU A 9 3.01 -3.71 -6.16
CA GLU A 9 3.40 -3.97 -4.77
C GLU A 9 4.66 -3.22 -4.33
N ALA A 10 5.70 -3.19 -5.18
CA ALA A 10 6.93 -2.47 -4.88
C ALA A 10 6.72 -0.96 -4.74
N GLU A 11 5.85 -0.37 -5.57
CA GLU A 11 5.49 1.06 -5.46
C GLU A 11 4.59 1.31 -4.24
N ALA A 12 3.68 0.40 -3.93
CA ALA A 12 2.82 0.49 -2.76
C ALA A 12 3.65 0.48 -1.47
N ALA A 13 4.65 -0.41 -1.38
CA ALA A 13 5.61 -0.45 -0.29
C ALA A 13 6.40 0.87 -0.16
N GLN A 14 6.87 1.43 -1.28
CA GLN A 14 7.55 2.74 -1.29
C GLN A 14 6.65 3.87 -0.78
N ILE A 15 5.37 3.91 -1.19
CA ILE A 15 4.42 4.91 -0.70
C ILE A 15 4.26 4.78 0.81
N MET A 16 4.16 3.55 1.30
CA MET A 16 4.04 3.18 2.73
C MET A 16 5.34 3.38 3.53
N ARG A 17 6.46 3.70 2.87
CA ARG A 17 7.81 3.80 3.46
C ARG A 17 8.26 2.50 4.12
N MET A 18 7.91 1.37 3.52
CA MET A 18 8.28 0.04 3.95
C MET A 18 9.07 -0.66 2.83
N ASP A 19 9.80 -1.71 3.20
CA ASP A 19 10.21 -2.72 2.24
C ASP A 19 9.01 -3.60 1.83
N GLY A 20 9.19 -4.41 0.78
CA GLY A 20 8.11 -5.26 0.27
C GLY A 20 7.58 -6.24 1.32
N GLU A 21 8.48 -6.84 2.11
CA GLU A 21 8.11 -7.80 3.16
C GLU A 21 7.35 -7.14 4.32
N GLY A 22 7.79 -5.96 4.76
CA GLY A 22 7.11 -5.17 5.79
C GLY A 22 5.74 -4.70 5.33
N PHE A 23 5.61 -4.30 4.06
CA PHE A 23 4.32 -3.99 3.46
C PHE A 23 3.40 -5.22 3.45
N HIS A 24 3.90 -6.37 2.98
CA HIS A 24 3.13 -7.62 2.94
C HIS A 24 2.61 -8.02 4.33
N ARG A 25 3.48 -8.04 5.34
CA ARG A 25 3.11 -8.32 6.74
C ARG A 25 2.11 -7.31 7.29
N GLN A 26 2.25 -6.04 6.92
CA GLN A 26 1.32 -4.99 7.34
C GLN A 26 -0.09 -5.24 6.76
N LEU A 27 -0.19 -5.66 5.49
CA LEU A 27 -1.48 -6.04 4.89
C LEU A 27 -2.09 -7.29 5.55
N GLU A 28 -1.28 -8.29 5.89
CA GLU A 28 -1.75 -9.50 6.59
C GLU A 28 -2.25 -9.18 8.01
N ARG A 29 -1.53 -8.28 8.71
CA ARG A 29 -1.91 -7.84 10.07
C ARG A 29 -3.21 -7.06 10.07
N ASP A 30 -3.42 -6.23 9.05
CA ASP A 30 -4.57 -5.34 8.97
C ASP A 30 -5.66 -5.96 8.09
N GLN A 31 -6.66 -6.57 8.71
CA GLN A 31 -7.81 -7.23 8.06
C GLN A 31 -8.62 -6.31 7.12
N ARG A 32 -8.33 -5.00 7.09
CA ARG A 32 -8.92 -3.97 6.23
C ARG A 32 -7.91 -3.35 5.26
N SER A 33 -6.98 -4.17 4.78
CA SER A 33 -5.99 -3.80 3.78
C SER A 33 -6.60 -3.09 2.56
N PRO A 34 -5.91 -2.08 1.98
CA PRO A 34 -6.30 -1.46 0.73
C PRO A 34 -6.47 -2.52 -0.37
N VAL A 35 -7.65 -2.55 -0.99
CA VAL A 35 -8.03 -3.58 -1.97
C VAL A 35 -7.06 -3.57 -3.14
N GLY A 36 -6.38 -4.70 -3.33
CA GLY A 36 -5.57 -4.99 -4.51
C GLY A 36 -6.25 -5.99 -5.43
N PHE A 37 -5.76 -6.11 -6.65
CA PHE A 37 -6.14 -7.14 -7.60
C PHE A 37 -4.90 -7.74 -8.26
N THR A 38 -5.01 -9.02 -8.62
CA THR A 38 -3.98 -9.70 -9.42
C THR A 38 -4.13 -9.28 -10.88
N GLY A 39 -3.07 -8.71 -11.45
CA GLY A 39 -2.99 -8.39 -12.87
C GLY A 39 -2.84 -9.64 -13.74
N PRO A 40 -3.02 -9.49 -15.07
CA PRO A 40 -2.88 -10.60 -16.02
C PRO A 40 -1.45 -11.17 -16.12
N ASP A 41 -0.46 -10.43 -15.65
CA ASP A 41 0.95 -10.81 -15.49
C ASP A 41 1.23 -11.56 -14.18
N GLY A 42 0.21 -11.76 -13.33
CA GLY A 42 0.34 -12.38 -12.01
C GLY A 42 0.82 -11.42 -10.92
N GLY A 43 1.08 -10.14 -11.24
CA GLY A 43 1.50 -9.14 -10.27
C GLY A 43 0.34 -8.64 -9.39
N GLN A 44 0.63 -8.19 -8.17
CA GLN A 44 -0.35 -7.51 -7.32
C GLN A 44 -0.35 -6.00 -7.58
N TYR A 45 -1.54 -5.46 -7.84
CA TYR A 45 -1.78 -4.04 -8.09
C TYR A 45 -2.75 -3.46 -7.07
N PHE A 46 -2.47 -2.26 -6.59
CA PHE A 46 -3.24 -1.58 -5.57
C PHE A 46 -3.73 -0.23 -6.08
N VAL A 47 -4.92 0.20 -5.63
CA VAL A 47 -5.38 1.57 -5.91
C VAL A 47 -4.48 2.55 -5.15
N ARG A 48 -3.70 3.36 -5.87
CA ARG A 48 -2.69 4.26 -5.28
C ARG A 48 -3.28 5.18 -4.21
N ALA A 49 -4.44 5.78 -4.48
CA ALA A 49 -5.11 6.68 -3.53
C ALA A 49 -5.49 5.99 -2.22
N LEU A 50 -5.83 4.68 -2.26
CA LEU A 50 -6.13 3.91 -1.05
C LEU A 50 -4.86 3.66 -0.23
N ILE A 51 -3.74 3.36 -0.88
CA ILE A 51 -2.43 3.21 -0.20
C ILE A 51 -2.02 4.52 0.48
N GLU A 52 -2.12 5.65 -0.22
CA GLU A 52 -1.80 6.96 0.36
C GLU A 52 -2.68 7.32 1.56
N ASN A 53 -3.98 7.05 1.47
CA ASN A 53 -4.92 7.28 2.58
C ASN A 53 -4.68 6.32 3.74
N TYR A 54 -4.35 5.06 3.45
CA TYR A 54 -4.04 4.07 4.45
C TYR A 54 -2.79 4.48 5.25
N ARG A 55 -1.71 4.91 4.57
CA ARG A 55 -0.53 5.48 5.25
C ARG A 55 -0.88 6.66 6.15
N LYS A 56 -1.59 7.66 5.62
CA LYS A 56 -2.02 8.84 6.41
C LYS A 56 -2.83 8.43 7.65
N THR A 57 -3.65 7.40 7.52
CA THR A 57 -4.45 6.86 8.62
C THR A 57 -3.58 6.19 9.68
N LEU A 58 -2.58 5.40 9.27
CA LEU A 58 -1.61 4.80 10.19
C LEU A 58 -0.80 5.88 10.92
N ASP A 59 -0.28 6.87 10.19
CA ASP A 59 0.48 8.00 10.75
C ASP A 59 -0.36 8.73 11.83
N ALA A 60 -1.63 8.99 11.54
CA ALA A 60 -2.54 9.67 12.47
C ALA A 60 -2.90 8.83 13.70
N ARG A 61 -3.01 7.49 13.55
CA ARG A 61 -3.37 6.58 14.66
C ARG A 61 -2.22 6.28 15.60
N PHE A 62 -1.01 6.15 15.07
CA PHE A 62 0.12 5.61 15.83
C PHE A 62 1.20 6.66 16.13
N GLY A 63 1.11 7.88 15.61
CA GLY A 63 1.97 9.02 15.97
C GLY A 63 3.47 8.85 15.66
N GLN A 64 3.88 7.71 15.10
CA GLN A 64 5.26 7.43 14.72
C GLN A 64 5.41 7.58 13.21
N ARG A 65 6.40 8.37 12.83
CA ARG A 65 7.05 8.24 11.52
C ARG A 65 7.59 6.81 11.45
N LEU A 66 6.90 5.94 10.72
CA LEU A 66 7.53 4.75 10.14
C LEU A 66 8.68 5.19 9.22
#